data_AF-A0A7I8ER27-F1
#
_entry.id   AF-A0A7I8ER27-F1
#
_cell.length_a   1.000
_cell.length_b   1.000
_cell.length_c   1.000
_cell.angle_alpha   90.00
_cell.angle_beta   90.00
_cell.angle_gamma   90.00
#
_symmetry.space_group_name_H-M   'P 1'
#
loop_
_entity.id
_entity.type
_entity.pdbx_description
1 polymer ?
#
loop_
_entity_poly.entity_id
_entity_poly.type
_entity_poly.pdbx_seq_one_letter_code
_entity_poly.pdbx_strand_id
1 'polypeptide(L)'
;MPTRPSLNLQTLLLIFRFVSANVSFQVTSRMRRIRTKFVSGMMDNEVSKVLYEDFLPQALAEGHYVAAPEPVVVGKGLDHIQAGLDAQRQGVSAKKVVVSL
;
A
#
# COMPACT_ATOMS: atom_id res chain seq x y z
N MET A 1 16.04 11.50 11.36
CA MET A 1 15.42 10.22 11.74
C MET A 1 14.26 10.51 12.70
N PRO A 2 13.07 9.89 12.56
CA PRO A 2 12.05 10.05 13.58
C PRO A 2 12.59 9.47 14.89
N THR A 3 12.53 10.27 15.95
CA THR A 3 12.93 9.89 17.31
C THR A 3 12.12 8.68 17.76
N ARG A 4 12.72 7.77 18.55
CA ARG A 4 12.01 6.63 19.13
C ARG A 4 10.73 7.15 19.82
N PRO A 5 9.52 6.69 19.42
CA PRO A 5 8.31 7.15 20.06
C PRO A 5 8.32 6.70 21.53
N SER A 6 8.20 7.66 22.44
CA SER A 6 8.02 7.37 23.87
C SER A 6 6.69 6.63 24.06
N LEU A 7 6.66 5.61 24.92
CA LEU A 7 5.44 4.91 25.31
C LEU A 7 4.48 5.89 26.02
N ASN A 8 3.63 6.55 25.24
CA ASN A 8 2.59 7.47 25.68
C ASN A 8 1.21 6.96 25.24
N LEU A 9 0.14 7.58 25.75
CA LEU A 9 -1.23 7.18 25.43
C LEU A 9 -1.54 7.22 23.93
N GLN A 10 -0.99 8.19 23.20
CA GLN A 10 -1.16 8.29 21.75
C GLN A 10 -0.55 7.10 21.00
N THR A 11 0.65 6.67 21.41
CA THR A 11 1.32 5.49 20.86
C THR A 11 0.53 4.23 21.18
N LEU A 12 -0.02 4.11 22.39
CA LEU A 12 -0.88 3.00 22.78
C LEU A 12 -2.16 2.94 21.94
N LEU A 13 -2.82 4.09 21.72
CA LEU A 13 -4.01 4.20 20.87
C LEU A 13 -3.69 3.89 19.41
N LEU A 14 -2.52 4.31 18.91
CA LEU A 14 -2.07 3.98 17.56
C LEU A 14 -1.85 2.47 17.40
N ILE A 15 -1.17 1.83 18.36
CA ILE A 15 -0.96 0.38 18.39
C ILE A 15 -2.32 -0.33 18.42
N PHE A 16 -3.23 0.10 19.29
CA PHE A 16 -4.58 -0.46 19.37
C PHE A 16 -5.35 -0.34 18.05
N ARG A 17 -5.29 0.84 17.40
CA ARG A 17 -5.94 1.07 16.10
C ARG A 17 -5.33 0.21 14.99
N PHE A 18 -4.02 0.03 15.00
CA PHE A 18 -3.32 -0.85 14.05
C PHE A 18 -3.69 -2.32 14.26
N VAL A 19 -3.68 -2.80 15.51
CA VAL A 19 -4.03 -4.18 15.85
C VAL A 19 -5.48 -4.48 15.49
N SER A 20 -6.43 -3.61 15.88
CA SER A 20 -7.84 -3.77 15.53
C SER A 20 -8.07 -3.79 14.01
N ALA A 21 -7.46 -2.86 13.26
CA ALA A 21 -7.55 -2.86 11.79
C ALA A 21 -7.00 -4.16 11.16
N ASN A 22 -5.88 -4.68 11.66
CA ASN A 22 -5.32 -5.96 11.20
C ASN A 22 -6.23 -7.14 11.53
N VAL A 23 -6.82 -7.17 12.72
CA VAL A 23 -7.77 -8.24 13.11
C VAL A 23 -9.01 -8.21 12.21
N SER A 24 -9.61 -7.03 11.98
CA SER A 24 -10.75 -6.88 11.07
C SER A 24 -10.41 -7.31 9.64
N PHE A 25 -9.22 -6.98 9.14
CA PHE A 25 -8.73 -7.43 7.83
C PHE A 25 -8.60 -8.96 7.76
N GLN A 26 -8.02 -9.60 8.78
CA GLN A 26 -7.85 -11.05 8.83
C GLN A 26 -9.19 -11.79 8.93
N VAL A 27 -10.11 -11.29 9.76
CA VAL A 27 -11.47 -11.85 9.88
C VAL A 27 -12.19 -11.77 8.54
N THR A 28 -12.20 -10.60 7.91
CA THR A 28 -12.87 -10.40 6.61
C THR A 28 -12.26 -11.26 5.51
N SER A 29 -10.93 -11.38 5.46
CA SER A 29 -10.22 -12.21 4.48
C SER A 29 -10.56 -13.69 4.65
N ARG A 30 -10.56 -14.19 5.90
CA ARG A 30 -10.95 -15.57 6.22
C ARG A 30 -12.41 -15.85 5.89
N MET A 31 -13.31 -14.93 6.22
CA MET A 31 -14.74 -15.05 5.87
C MET A 31 -14.95 -15.15 4.36
N ARG A 32 -14.15 -14.43 3.57
CA ARG A 32 -14.16 -14.48 2.10
C ARG A 32 -13.32 -15.62 1.50
N ARG A 33 -12.76 -16.52 2.33
CA ARG A 33 -11.87 -17.63 1.94
C ARG A 33 -10.62 -17.18 1.15
N ILE A 34 -10.18 -15.96 1.37
CA ILE A 34 -8.95 -15.41 0.76
C ILE A 34 -7.76 -15.77 1.66
N ARG A 35 -6.71 -16.38 1.07
CA ARG A 35 -5.46 -16.67 1.78
C ARG A 35 -4.56 -15.43 1.75
N THR A 36 -4.20 -14.93 2.92
CA THR A 36 -3.24 -13.84 3.09
C THR A 36 -1.87 -14.42 3.46
N LYS A 37 -0.80 -13.96 2.80
CA LYS A 37 0.59 -14.26 3.16
C LYS A 37 1.34 -12.96 3.32
N PHE A 38 2.19 -12.88 4.34
CA PHE A 38 3.10 -11.76 4.52
C PHE A 38 4.49 -12.19 4.03
N VAL A 39 5.12 -11.32 3.24
CA VAL A 39 6.45 -11.55 2.68
C VAL A 39 7.30 -10.32 3.00
N SER A 40 8.54 -10.54 3.45
CA SER A 40 9.46 -9.49 3.91
C SER A 40 10.88 -9.80 3.43
N GLY A 41 11.76 -8.79 3.42
CA GLY A 41 13.17 -8.96 3.05
C GLY A 41 13.45 -9.01 1.55
N MET A 42 12.55 -8.45 0.73
CA MET A 42 12.69 -8.38 -0.73
C MET A 42 13.19 -7.02 -1.24
N MET A 43 13.49 -6.08 -0.34
CA MET A 43 14.05 -4.79 -0.71
C MET A 43 15.56 -4.94 -0.96
N ASP A 44 16.02 -4.35 -2.05
CA ASP A 44 17.44 -4.17 -2.41
C ASP A 44 18.26 -5.48 -2.52
N ASN A 45 17.69 -6.50 -3.16
CA ASN A 45 18.40 -7.75 -3.46
C ASN A 45 18.12 -8.26 -4.88
N GLU A 46 18.74 -9.37 -5.26
CA GLU A 46 18.60 -9.94 -6.61
C GLU A 46 17.14 -10.27 -6.97
N VAL A 47 16.31 -10.61 -5.96
CA VAL A 47 14.89 -10.94 -6.17
C VAL A 47 14.09 -9.71 -6.61
N SER A 48 14.44 -8.49 -6.14
CA SER A 48 13.70 -7.29 -6.52
C SER A 48 13.80 -6.99 -8.01
N LYS A 49 14.99 -7.18 -8.59
CA LYS A 49 15.21 -6.97 -10.02
C LYS A 49 14.38 -7.94 -10.85
N VAL A 50 14.49 -9.24 -10.53
CA VAL A 50 13.73 -10.30 -11.23
C VAL A 50 12.23 -10.04 -11.15
N LEU A 51 11.73 -9.61 -9.99
CA LEU A 51 10.31 -9.38 -9.81
C LEU A 51 9.81 -8.11 -10.53
N TYR A 52 10.46 -6.97 -10.32
CA TYR A 52 9.92 -5.67 -10.74
C TYR A 52 10.36 -5.21 -12.13
N GLU A 53 11.52 -5.66 -12.62
CA GLU A 53 12.02 -5.33 -13.96
C GLU A 53 11.70 -6.44 -14.96
N ASP A 54 12.04 -7.69 -14.63
CA ASP A 54 11.97 -8.78 -15.61
C ASP A 54 10.57 -9.43 -15.69
N PHE A 55 9.90 -9.63 -14.55
CA PHE A 55 8.63 -10.37 -14.49
C PHE A 55 7.38 -9.48 -14.55
N LEU A 56 7.23 -8.55 -13.59
CA LEU A 56 5.97 -7.83 -13.37
C LEU A 56 5.51 -7.01 -14.59
N PRO A 57 6.39 -6.29 -15.32
CA PRO A 57 5.96 -5.51 -16.49
C PRO A 57 5.34 -6.39 -17.58
N GLN A 58 5.97 -7.52 -17.89
CA GLN A 58 5.45 -8.49 -18.86
C GLN A 58 4.13 -9.08 -18.38
N ALA A 59 4.07 -9.51 -17.11
CA ALA A 59 2.87 -10.14 -16.55
C ALA A 59 1.66 -9.19 -16.48
N LEU A 60 1.90 -7.88 -16.31
CA LEU A 60 0.87 -6.85 -16.42
C LEU A 60 0.44 -6.62 -17.88
N ALA A 61 1.38 -6.58 -18.82
CA ALA A 61 1.09 -6.40 -20.24
C ALA A 61 0.28 -7.57 -20.82
N GLU A 62 0.56 -8.79 -20.37
CA GLU A 62 -0.15 -10.02 -20.75
C GLU A 62 -1.48 -10.20 -20.00
N GLY A 63 -1.77 -9.36 -18.99
CA GLY A 63 -3.00 -9.44 -18.21
C GLY A 63 -3.06 -10.60 -17.21
N HIS A 64 -1.94 -11.29 -16.96
CA HIS A 64 -1.81 -12.27 -15.89
C HIS A 64 -1.98 -11.64 -14.49
N TYR A 65 -1.66 -10.35 -14.38
CA TYR A 65 -1.92 -9.53 -13.20
C TYR A 65 -2.72 -8.30 -13.59
N VAL A 66 -3.59 -7.87 -12.68
CA VAL A 66 -4.37 -6.65 -12.81
C VAL A 66 -4.00 -5.72 -11.66
N ALA A 67 -3.63 -4.48 -12.00
CA ALA A 67 -3.43 -3.42 -11.02
C ALA A 67 -4.77 -3.03 -10.40
N ALA A 68 -5.12 -3.67 -9.29
CA ALA A 68 -6.35 -3.45 -8.57
C ALA A 68 -6.06 -3.06 -7.11
N PRO A 69 -6.92 -2.24 -6.48
CA PRO A 69 -8.10 -1.57 -7.06
C PRO A 69 -7.72 -0.43 -8.03
N GLU A 70 -8.68 0.02 -8.82
CA GLU A 70 -8.49 1.15 -9.75
C GLU A 70 -7.91 2.37 -9.02
N PRO A 71 -6.93 3.06 -9.64
CA PRO A 71 -6.26 4.20 -9.01
C PRO A 71 -7.19 5.41 -8.89
N VAL A 72 -6.84 6.30 -7.96
CA VAL A 72 -7.43 7.64 -7.86
C VAL A 72 -6.47 8.60 -8.56
N VAL A 73 -6.85 9.07 -9.76
CA VAL A 73 -6.07 10.08 -10.49
C VAL A 73 -6.50 11.47 -10.01
N VAL A 74 -5.59 12.20 -9.39
CA VAL A 74 -5.88 13.52 -8.78
C VAL A 74 -5.64 14.70 -9.72
N GLY A 75 -4.95 14.48 -10.84
CA GLY A 75 -4.68 15.51 -11.84
C GLY A 75 -3.52 15.19 -12.76
N LYS A 76 -3.13 16.19 -13.56
CA LYS A 76 -2.03 16.14 -14.52
C LYS A 76 -1.05 17.28 -14.26
N GLY A 77 0.25 17.00 -14.29
CA GLY A 77 1.31 17.96 -14.01
C GLY A 77 1.67 18.07 -12.52
N LEU A 78 2.88 18.57 -12.26
CA LEU A 78 3.49 18.59 -10.92
C LEU A 78 2.74 19.47 -9.92
N ASP A 79 1.93 20.42 -10.38
CA ASP A 79 1.10 21.29 -9.53
C ASP A 79 0.09 20.50 -8.68
N HIS A 80 -0.26 19.28 -9.10
CA HIS A 80 -1.20 18.40 -8.41
C HIS A 80 -0.56 17.49 -7.35
N ILE A 81 0.77 17.58 -7.12
CA ILE A 81 1.45 16.75 -6.11
C ILE A 81 0.86 16.99 -4.72
N GLN A 82 0.65 18.25 -4.34
CA GLN A 82 0.10 18.59 -3.02
C GLN A 82 -1.31 18.01 -2.86
N ALA A 83 -2.18 18.17 -3.87
CA ALA A 83 -3.50 17.57 -3.88
C ALA A 83 -3.45 16.04 -3.75
N GLY A 84 -2.47 15.39 -4.39
CA GLY A 84 -2.23 13.95 -4.26
C GLY A 84 -1.85 13.51 -2.85
N LEU A 85 -0.96 14.27 -2.19
CA LEU A 85 -0.59 14.00 -0.79
C LEU A 85 -1.77 14.21 0.15
N ASP A 86 -2.59 15.23 -0.08
CA ASP A 86 -3.76 15.51 0.75
C ASP A 86 -4.84 14.42 0.59
N ALA A 87 -5.06 13.95 -0.64
CA ALA A 87 -5.93 12.80 -0.89
C ALA A 87 -5.43 11.54 -0.18
N GLN A 88 -4.12 11.27 -0.21
CA GLN A 88 -3.54 10.11 0.48
C GLN A 88 -3.75 10.18 2.01
N ARG A 89 -3.57 11.37 2.61
CA ARG A 89 -3.74 11.58 4.07
C ARG A 89 -5.17 11.35 4.54
N GLN A 90 -6.17 11.63 3.70
CA GLN A 90 -7.57 11.37 4.02
C GLN A 90 -7.91 9.87 4.07
N GLY A 91 -7.05 9.02 3.48
CA GLY A 91 -7.22 7.58 3.41
C GLY A 91 -7.96 7.17 2.14
N VAL A 92 -7.34 6.27 1.37
CA VAL A 92 -7.79 5.90 0.01
C VAL A 92 -8.16 4.43 -0.13
N SER A 93 -8.33 3.70 0.98
CA SER A 93 -8.73 2.28 1.01
C SER A 93 -7.91 1.41 0.04
N ALA A 94 -6.57 1.45 0.20
CA ALA A 94 -5.60 0.77 -0.65
C ALA A 94 -5.60 1.16 -2.15
N LYS A 95 -6.42 2.13 -2.60
CA LYS A 95 -6.30 2.69 -3.95
C LYS A 95 -4.99 3.48 -4.09
N LYS A 96 -4.35 3.31 -5.24
CA LYS A 96 -3.15 4.09 -5.57
C LYS A 96 -3.54 5.51 -5.96
N VAL A 97 -2.97 6.52 -5.32
CA VAL A 97 -3.07 7.92 -5.78
C VAL A 97 -2.06 8.14 -6.91
N VAL A 98 -2.51 8.70 -8.03
CA VAL A 98 -1.70 8.95 -9.23
C VAL A 98 -1.82 10.41 -9.65
N VAL A 99 -0.67 11.04 -9.90
CA VAL A 99 -0.55 12.30 -10.64
C VAL A 99 0.02 11.93 -12.01
N SER A 100 -0.70 12.27 -13.07
CA SER A 100 -0.27 12.02 -14.45
C SER A 100 0.65 13.16 -14.93
N LEU A 101 1.43 12.91 -15.99
CA LEU A 101 2.30 13.90 -16.64
C LEU A 101 1.76 14.29 -18.00
#